data_AF-A0A3A0ED09-F1
#
_entry.id   AF-A0A3A0ED09-F1
#
_cell.length_a   1.000
_cell.length_b   1.000
_cell.length_c   1.000
_cell.angle_alpha   90.00
_cell.angle_beta   90.00
_cell.angle_gamma   90.00
#
_symmetry.space_group_name_H-M   'P 1'
#
loop_
_entity.id
_entity.type
_entity.pdbx_description
1 polymer ?
#
loop_
_entity_poly.entity_id
_entity_poly.type
_entity_poly.pdbx_seq_one_letter_code
_entity_poly.pdbx_strand_id
1 'polypeptide(L)' 'MDGPLARYHAVLIAVAEAPGGMQSAELARATGLPRSTAHRLATSLDEIGYLHCQRRSKSRPLGGAKVVHLAAHLGNAGRA' A
#
# COMPACT_ATOMS: atom_id res chain seq x y z
N MET A 1 17.37 -12.25 1.36
CA MET A 1 17.50 -10.97 0.61
C MET A 1 16.82 -9.92 1.45
N ASP A 2 17.45 -9.53 2.56
CA ASP A 2 16.76 -8.86 3.67
C ASP A 2 17.23 -7.42 3.76
N GLY A 3 16.59 -6.57 2.97
CA GLY A 3 16.92 -5.14 2.88
C GLY A 3 15.68 -4.28 2.77
N PRO A 4 15.81 -2.95 2.97
CA PRO A 4 14.69 -2.01 2.84
C PRO A 4 13.95 -2.15 1.51
N LEU A 5 14.68 -2.26 0.39
CA LEU A 5 14.08 -2.41 -0.94
C LEU A 5 13.26 -3.69 -1.09
N ALA A 6 13.74 -4.82 -0.55
CA ALA A 6 13.00 -6.08 -0.59
C ALA A 6 11.64 -5.97 0.13
N ARG A 7 11.58 -5.22 1.23
CA ARG A 7 10.33 -4.97 1.95
C ARG A 7 9.37 -4.06 1.17
N TYR A 8 9.88 -3.04 0.50
CA TYR A 8 9.07 -2.20 -0.40
C TYR A 8 8.53 -3.01 -1.59
N HIS A 9 9.37 -3.84 -2.20
CA HIS A 9 8.97 -4.73 -3.28
C HIS A 9 7.85 -5.69 -2.85
N ALA A 10 7.99 -6.33 -1.68
CA ALA A 10 6.95 -7.20 -1.14
C ALA A 10 5.61 -6.48 -0.94
N VAL A 11 5.62 -5.23 -0.48
CA VAL A 11 4.42 -4.40 -0.35
C VAL A 11 3.78 -4.11 -1.72
N LEU A 12 4.58 -3.76 -2.73
CA LEU A 12 4.08 -3.46 -4.07
C LEU A 12 3.44 -4.70 -4.72
N ILE A 13 4.08 -5.86 -4.62
CA ILE A 13 3.52 -7.13 -5.14
C ILE A 13 2.21 -7.46 -4.43
N ALA A 14 2.18 -7.43 -3.09
CA ALA A 14 0.97 -7.74 -2.33
C ALA A 14 -0.22 -6.85 -2.70
N VAL A 15 0.03 -5.56 -2.97
CA VAL A 15 -1.03 -4.63 -3.39
C VAL A 15 -1.42 -4.83 -4.85
N ALA A 16 -0.47 -5.12 -5.75
CA ALA A 16 -0.73 -5.38 -7.16
C ALA A 16 -1.61 -6.63 -7.37
N GLU A 17 -1.45 -7.64 -6.51
CA GLU A 17 -2.27 -8.86 -6.50
C GLU A 17 -3.69 -8.64 -5.95
N ALA A 18 -3.98 -7.48 -5.34
CA ALA A 18 -5.27 -7.13 -4.75
C ALA A 18 -5.95 -5.98 -5.51
N PRO A 19 -6.59 -6.22 -6.67
CA PRO A 19 -7.24 -5.18 -7.48
C PRO A 19 -8.41 -4.49 -6.77
N GLY A 20 -9.06 -5.16 -5.82
CA GLY A 20 -10.09 -4.58 -4.94
C GLY A 20 -9.53 -3.77 -3.77
N GLY A 21 -8.20 -3.77 -3.62
CA GLY A 21 -7.49 -3.05 -2.59
C GLY A 21 -7.35 -3.88 -1.34
N MET A 22 -6.45 -3.44 -0.48
CA MET A 22 -6.06 -4.23 0.67
C MET A 22 -6.09 -3.40 1.95
N GLN A 23 -6.62 -3.97 3.02
CA GLN A 23 -6.57 -3.36 4.34
C GLN A 23 -5.16 -3.47 4.94
N SER A 24 -4.76 -2.54 5.80
CA SER A 24 -3.44 -2.60 6.44
C SER A 24 -3.19 -3.89 7.25
N ALA A 25 -4.25 -4.57 7.69
CA ALA A 25 -4.16 -5.87 8.36
C ALA A 25 -3.79 -6.99 7.39
N GLU A 26 -4.39 -6.97 6.21
CA GLU A 26 -4.16 -7.92 5.13
C GLU A 26 -2.76 -7.71 4.56
N LEU A 27 -2.33 -6.46 4.41
CA LEU A 27 -0.98 -6.12 3.95
C LEU A 27 0.10 -6.70 4.87
N ALA A 28 -0.08 -6.54 6.19
CA ALA A 28 0.85 -7.11 7.17
C ALA A 28 0.91 -8.64 7.08
N ARG A 29 -0.24 -9.31 6.88
CA ARG A 29 -0.30 -10.76 6.72
C ARG A 29 0.34 -11.22 5.40
N ALA A 30 0.02 -10.57 4.29
CA ALA A 30 0.52 -10.92 2.96
C ALA A 30 2.04 -10.74 2.85
N THR A 31 2.59 -9.72 3.52
CA THR A 31 4.04 -9.42 3.48
C THR A 31 4.83 -10.06 4.61
N GLY A 32 4.17 -10.64 5.62
CA GLY A 32 4.81 -11.13 6.84
C GLY A 32 5.45 -10.04 7.71
N LEU A 33 5.22 -8.76 7.40
CA LEU A 33 5.82 -7.63 8.11
C LEU A 33 5.00 -7.24 9.35
N PRO A 34 5.64 -6.67 10.39
CA PRO A 34 4.90 -6.03 11.48
C PRO A 34 3.95 -4.97 10.94
N ARG A 35 2.74 -4.89 11.53
CA ARG A 35 1.68 -3.97 11.05
C ARG A 35 2.14 -2.51 10.99
N SER A 36 2.92 -2.06 11.97
CA SER A 36 3.50 -0.70 12.00
C SER A 36 4.48 -0.47 10.85
N THR A 37 5.31 -1.47 10.52
CA THR A 37 6.25 -1.44 9.40
C THR A 37 5.51 -1.42 8.07
N ALA A 38 4.58 -2.35 7.85
CA ALA A 38 3.77 -2.39 6.63
C ALA A 38 3.02 -1.07 6.41
N HIS A 39 2.44 -0.51 7.48
CA HIS A 39 1.78 0.78 7.40
C HIS A 39 2.75 1.92 7.02
N ARG A 40 3.91 2.01 7.66
CA ARG A 40 4.91 3.05 7.35
C ARG A 40 5.38 2.96 5.89
N LEU A 41 5.68 1.76 5.41
CA LEU A 41 6.12 1.55 4.02
C LEU A 41 5.01 1.94 3.03
N ALA A 42 3.76 1.56 3.29
CA ALA A 42 2.63 1.93 2.46
C ALA A 42 2.40 3.45 2.44
N THR A 43 2.51 4.13 3.58
CA THR A 43 2.43 5.60 3.64
C THR A 43 3.57 6.25 2.86
N SER A 44 4.80 5.76 2.99
CA SER A 44 5.92 6.30 2.22
C SER A 44 5.72 6.12 0.71
N LEU A 45 5.16 4.99 0.27
CA LEU A 45 4.81 4.75 -1.14
C LEU A 45 3.64 5.63 -1.61
N ASP A 46 2.70 5.96 -0.74
CA ASP A 46 1.60 6.90 -1.00
C ASP A 46 2.13 8.34 -1.19
N GLU A 47 3.08 8.76 -0.33
CA GLU A 47 3.74 10.07 -0.43
C GLU A 47 4.49 10.27 -1.76
N ILE A 48 5.03 9.20 -2.35
CA ILE A 48 5.70 9.24 -3.66
C ILE A 48 4.78 8.81 -4.82
N GLY A 49 3.48 8.62 -4.57
CA GLY A 49 2.47 8.37 -5.60
C GLY A 49 2.49 6.99 -6.24
N TYR A 50 3.08 5.99 -5.58
CA TYR A 50 3.03 4.59 -6.02
C TYR A 50 1.80 3.85 -5.49
N LEU A 51 1.34 4.20 -4.30
CA LEU A 51 0.11 3.66 -3.71
C LEU A 51 -0.89 4.78 -3.48
N HIS A 52 -2.16 4.42 -3.31
CA HIS A 52 -3.17 5.32 -2.77
C HIS A 52 -3.67 4.76 -1.44
N CYS A 53 -3.47 5.50 -0.36
CA CYS A 53 -3.91 5.13 0.98
C CYS A 53 -5.09 5.99 1.44
N GLN A 54 -6.30 5.42 1.47
CA GLN A 54 -7.46 6.18 1.94
C GLN A 54 -7.39 6.42 3.45
N ARG A 55 -7.23 7.69 3.89
CA ARG A 55 -7.33 8.05 5.32
C ARG A 55 -8.78 7.96 5.77
N ARG A 56 -9.00 7.18 6.84
CA ARG A 56 -10.30 7.03 7.50
C ARG A 56 -10.94 8.39 7.82
N SER A 57 -12.18 8.60 7.39
CA SER A 57 -13.04 9.69 7.90
C SER A 57 -13.52 9.36 9.33
N LYS A 58 -13.69 10.38 10.19
CA LYS A 58 -13.99 10.23 11.62
C LYS A 58 -15.41 9.71 11.93
N SER A 59 -16.28 9.52 10.95
CA SER A 59 -17.60 8.91 11.19
C SER A 59 -17.50 7.37 11.30
N ARG A 60 -18.28 6.77 12.20
CA ARG A 60 -18.39 5.31 12.44
C ARG A 60 -19.88 4.94 12.35
N PRO A 61 -20.26 3.72 11.92
CA PRO A 61 -19.83 2.45 12.54
C PRO A 61 -19.51 1.28 11.58
N LEU A 62 -18.66 0.36 12.08
CA LEU A 62 -18.43 -1.05 11.65
C LEU A 62 -17.96 -1.30 10.19
N GLY A 63 -16.67 -1.66 10.05
CA GLY A 63 -16.03 -2.05 8.77
C GLY A 63 -14.80 -1.19 8.47
N GLY A 64 -13.63 -1.78 8.33
CA GLY A 64 -12.37 -1.05 8.15
C GLY A 64 -12.29 -0.37 6.79
N ALA A 65 -11.63 0.79 6.70
CA ALA A 65 -11.17 1.31 5.42
C ALA A 65 -9.87 2.11 5.61
N LYS A 66 -8.77 1.41 5.38
CA LYS A 66 -7.55 1.96 4.77
C LYS A 66 -7.32 1.08 3.55
N VAL A 67 -8.05 1.40 2.49
CA VAL A 67 -7.89 0.73 1.21
C VAL A 67 -6.56 1.21 0.64
N VAL A 68 -5.65 0.25 0.43
CA VAL A 68 -4.37 0.46 -0.24
C VAL A 68 -4.48 -0.16 -1.63
N HIS A 69 -4.25 0.65 -2.65
CA HIS A 69 -4.23 0.23 -4.05
C HIS A 69 -2.99 0.74 -4.76
N LEU A 70 -2.62 0.09 -5.86
CA LEU A 70 -1.58 0.60 -6.75
C LEU A 70 -2.10 1.86 -7.45
N ALA A 71 -1.37 2.96 -7.31
CA ALA A 71 -1.61 4.15 -8.09
C ALA A 71 -0.94 3.98 -9.46
N ALA A 72 -1.68 4.29 -10.54
CA ALA A 72 -1.10 4.27 -11.87
C ALA A 72 -0.10 5.43 -12.01
N HIS A 73 1.20 5.14 -12.01
CA HIS A 73 2.24 6.13 -12.31
C HIS A 73 2.35 6.45 -13.83
N LEU A 74 1.41 5.96 -14.65
CA LEU A 74 1.47 5.96 -16.13
C LEU A 74 1.23 7.32 -16.80
N GLY A 75 1.60 8.43 -16.15
CA GLY A 75 1.47 9.78 -16.69
C GLY A 75 2.72 10.40 -17.31
N ASN A 76 3.93 9.82 -17.14
CA ASN A 76 5.17 10.55 -17.47
C ASN A 76 6.26 9.76 -18.22
N ALA A 77 5.98 8.53 -18.68
CA ALA A 77 6.95 7.69 -19.37
C ALA A 77 6.70 7.55 -20.90
N GLY A 78 6.04 8.54 -21.54
CA GLY A 78 5.63 8.41 -22.94
C GLY A 78 5.33 9.71 -23.69
N ARG A 79 6.02 10.82 -23.37
CA ARG A 79 6.04 12.03 -24.21
C ARG A 79 7.47 12.58 -24.28
N ALA A 80 8.30 11.95 -25.11
CA ALA A 80 9.53 12.51 -25.66
C ALA A 80 9.75 11.87 -27.03
#